data_AF-A0AAV6D441-F1
#
_entry.id   AF-A0AAV6D441-F1
#
_cell.length_a   1.000
_cell.length_b   1.000
_cell.length_c   1.000
_cell.angle_alpha   90.00
_cell.angle_beta   90.00
_cell.angle_gamma   90.00
#
_symmetry.space_group_name_H-M   'P 1'
#
loop_
_entity.id
_entity.type
_entity.pdbx_description
1 polymer ?
#
loop_
_entity_poly.entity_id
_entity_poly.type
_entity_poly.pdbx_seq_one_letter_code
_entity_poly.pdbx_strand_id
1 'polypeptide(L)'
;AIDRLHSTAHSHHRIIVAEIMGHRAGWLTLGAGIAGGADVILIPEIPYNVEKIAEAIKRRSRRGTNFSIVAVAEGAMSIDDARAFTAAEAKRERARTLHDKKEAKSELAALDSRHTGNTLRLARQLEELTHLESRVTILGYVQRGGTPSPADRLLATRLGGACADLINDGVFGVMVAARGDGTEPVPLEKVAGKRKIVPADHPWLQTARHVGTSLGD
;
A
#
# COMPACT_ATOMS: atom_id res chain seq x y z
N ALA A 1 4.01 10.27 -10.13
CA ALA A 1 3.54 9.33 -11.17
C ALA A 1 2.03 9.46 -11.35
N ILE A 2 1.26 9.38 -10.26
CA ILE A 2 -0.18 9.64 -10.24
C ILE A 2 -0.56 10.95 -10.98
N ASP A 3 0.10 12.07 -10.70
CA ASP A 3 -0.16 13.34 -11.40
C ASP A 3 -0.05 13.26 -12.92
N ARG A 4 0.93 12.48 -13.42
CA ARG A 4 1.14 12.29 -14.86
C ARG A 4 0.08 11.38 -15.48
N LEU A 5 -0.55 10.52 -14.68
CA LEU A 5 -1.63 9.64 -15.12
C LEU A 5 -2.96 10.39 -15.21
N HIS A 6 -3.15 11.49 -14.49
CA HIS A 6 -4.37 12.31 -14.57
C HIS A 6 -4.60 12.88 -15.96
N SER A 7 -3.57 13.43 -16.61
CA SER A 7 -3.72 14.03 -17.95
C SER A 7 -4.11 12.99 -19.02
N THR A 8 -3.59 11.77 -18.91
CA THR A 8 -3.92 10.67 -19.84
C THR A 8 -5.29 10.08 -19.54
N ALA A 9 -5.66 9.94 -18.25
CA ALA A 9 -6.98 9.48 -17.84
C ALA A 9 -8.08 10.43 -18.32
N HIS A 10 -7.87 11.73 -18.16
CA HIS A 10 -8.82 12.77 -18.56
C HIS A 10 -9.09 12.76 -20.06
N SER A 11 -8.03 12.62 -20.86
CA SER A 11 -8.11 12.68 -22.33
C SER A 11 -8.89 11.52 -22.96
N HIS A 12 -9.03 10.38 -22.26
CA HIS A 12 -9.63 9.16 -22.82
C HIS A 12 -10.82 8.61 -22.03
N HIS A 13 -11.27 9.29 -20.96
CA HIS A 13 -12.36 8.81 -20.12
C HIS A 13 -12.13 7.39 -19.58
N ARG A 14 -10.94 7.18 -18.98
CA ARG A 14 -10.47 5.87 -18.52
C ARG A 14 -10.35 5.76 -17.01
N ILE A 15 -10.46 4.53 -16.53
CA ILE A 15 -9.99 4.16 -15.20
C ILE A 15 -8.50 3.86 -15.32
N ILE A 16 -7.65 4.53 -14.54
CA ILE A 16 -6.24 4.18 -14.43
C ILE A 16 -6.00 3.49 -13.09
N VAL A 17 -5.57 2.24 -13.14
CA VAL A 17 -5.18 1.48 -11.96
C VAL A 17 -3.66 1.53 -11.83
N ALA A 18 -3.16 2.24 -10.82
CA ALA A 18 -1.74 2.43 -10.57
C ALA A 18 -1.29 1.55 -9.40
N GLU A 19 -0.47 0.54 -9.68
CA GLU A 19 0.11 -0.32 -8.65
C GLU A 19 1.36 0.33 -8.05
N ILE A 20 1.37 0.44 -6.73
CA ILE A 20 2.36 1.14 -5.91
C ILE A 20 2.98 0.13 -4.94
N MET A 21 4.29 0.24 -4.72
CA MET A 21 4.98 -0.63 -3.76
C MET A 21 4.52 -0.35 -2.33
N GLY A 22 4.84 -1.26 -1.42
CA GLY A 22 4.46 -1.13 -0.01
C GLY A 22 4.33 -2.48 0.70
N HIS A 23 4.41 -3.55 -0.07
CA HIS A 23 4.31 -4.93 0.31
C HIS A 23 3.10 -5.13 1.20
N ARG A 24 3.30 -5.36 2.50
CA ARG A 24 2.23 -5.61 3.47
C ARG A 24 1.86 -4.38 4.32
N ALA A 25 2.19 -3.15 3.87
CA ALA A 25 1.81 -1.90 4.54
C ALA A 25 1.43 -0.80 3.54
N GLY A 26 0.37 -0.06 3.86
CA GLY A 26 -0.27 0.90 2.96
C GLY A 26 0.30 2.32 2.94
N TRP A 27 1.33 2.64 3.73
CA TRP A 27 1.81 4.02 3.93
C TRP A 27 2.12 4.77 2.64
N LEU A 28 2.86 4.13 1.72
CA LEU A 28 3.26 4.75 0.46
C LEU A 28 2.04 5.02 -0.42
N THR A 29 1.17 4.03 -0.61
CA THR A 29 -0.05 4.16 -1.41
C THR A 29 -1.02 5.18 -0.83
N LEU A 30 -1.21 5.19 0.49
CA LEU A 30 -2.08 6.17 1.15
C LEU A 30 -1.57 7.59 0.96
N GLY A 31 -0.29 7.83 1.25
CA GLY A 31 0.32 9.15 1.09
C GLY A 31 0.34 9.60 -0.38
N ALA A 32 0.78 8.73 -1.29
CA ALA A 32 0.83 9.03 -2.72
C ALA A 32 -0.56 9.26 -3.31
N GLY A 33 -1.55 8.47 -2.90
CA GLY A 33 -2.93 8.60 -3.35
C GLY A 33 -3.56 9.91 -2.90
N ILE A 34 -3.37 10.32 -1.64
CA ILE A 34 -3.86 11.61 -1.15
C ILE A 34 -3.17 12.75 -1.89
N ALA A 35 -1.83 12.74 -1.95
CA ALA A 35 -1.05 13.80 -2.57
C ALA A 35 -1.33 13.96 -4.07
N GLY A 36 -1.53 12.84 -4.77
CA GLY A 36 -1.82 12.82 -6.21
C GLY A 36 -3.31 12.90 -6.56
N GLY A 37 -4.20 13.09 -5.59
CA GLY A 37 -5.64 13.17 -5.83
C GLY A 37 -6.23 11.91 -6.47
N ALA A 38 -5.88 10.74 -5.93
CA ALA A 38 -6.50 9.48 -6.32
C ALA A 38 -7.96 9.42 -5.85
N ASP A 39 -8.83 8.89 -6.71
CA ASP A 39 -10.26 8.79 -6.45
C ASP A 39 -10.59 7.56 -5.61
N VAL A 40 -9.74 6.55 -5.73
CA VAL A 40 -9.79 5.32 -4.94
C VAL A 40 -8.37 5.00 -4.47
N ILE A 41 -8.21 4.68 -3.20
CA ILE A 41 -6.94 4.26 -2.59
C ILE A 41 -7.16 2.92 -1.90
N LEU A 42 -6.47 1.87 -2.36
CA LEU A 42 -6.58 0.52 -1.82
C LEU A 42 -5.29 0.14 -1.09
N ILE A 43 -5.39 -0.18 0.20
CA ILE A 43 -4.27 -0.54 1.07
C ILE A 43 -4.46 -1.91 1.71
N PRO A 44 -3.38 -2.63 2.09
CA PRO A 44 -3.49 -3.96 2.71
C PRO A 44 -4.28 -3.95 4.03
N GLU A 45 -4.29 -2.83 4.75
CA GLU A 45 -4.98 -2.68 6.03
C GLU A 45 -6.51 -2.60 5.90
N ILE A 46 -7.03 -2.29 4.72
CA ILE A 46 -8.48 -2.18 4.44
C ILE A 46 -8.79 -3.09 3.25
N PRO A 47 -9.18 -4.36 3.49
CA PRO A 47 -9.60 -5.26 2.43
C PRO A 47 -10.78 -4.69 1.65
N TYR A 48 -10.66 -4.65 0.33
CA TYR A 48 -11.61 -3.93 -0.50
C TYR A 48 -12.77 -4.80 -1.00
N ASN A 49 -13.89 -4.14 -1.27
CA ASN A 49 -15.03 -4.64 -2.01
C ASN A 49 -15.04 -4.00 -3.42
N VAL A 50 -15.04 -4.82 -4.47
CA VAL A 50 -14.93 -4.34 -5.85
C VAL A 50 -16.19 -3.60 -6.31
N GLU A 51 -17.36 -3.98 -5.80
CA GLU A 51 -18.63 -3.32 -6.07
C GLU A 51 -18.66 -1.91 -5.49
N LYS A 52 -18.10 -1.69 -4.29
CA LYS A 52 -17.96 -0.36 -3.66
C LYS A 52 -17.02 0.55 -4.45
N ILE A 53 -15.93 0.00 -4.98
CA ILE A 53 -15.03 0.73 -5.87
C ILE A 53 -15.79 1.15 -7.15
N ALA A 54 -16.48 0.21 -7.79
CA ALA A 54 -17.26 0.48 -8.99
C ALA A 54 -18.37 1.51 -8.75
N GLU A 55 -19.05 1.44 -7.60
CA GLU A 55 -20.07 2.43 -7.19
C GLU A 55 -19.46 3.83 -7.05
N ALA A 56 -18.30 3.95 -6.41
CA ALA A 56 -17.59 5.22 -6.27
C ALA A 56 -17.22 5.83 -7.64
N ILE A 57 -16.72 5.00 -8.57
CA ILE A 57 -16.37 5.41 -9.93
C ILE A 57 -17.63 5.83 -10.71
N LYS A 58 -18.71 5.05 -10.66
CA LYS A 58 -19.99 5.39 -11.32
C LYS A 58 -20.59 6.69 -10.79
N ARG A 59 -20.51 6.93 -9.48
CA ARG A 59 -20.98 8.18 -8.86
C ARG A 59 -20.25 9.39 -9.41
N ARG A 60 -18.94 9.26 -9.70
CA ARG A 60 -18.13 10.30 -10.34
C ARG A 60 -18.52 10.49 -11.81
N SER A 61 -18.68 9.41 -12.56
CA SER A 61 -19.14 9.48 -13.96
C SER A 61 -20.49 10.19 -14.09
N ARG A 62 -21.45 9.92 -13.18
CA ARG A 62 -22.74 10.63 -13.13
C ARG A 62 -22.63 12.14 -12.87
N ARG A 63 -21.52 12.61 -12.30
CA ARG A 63 -21.22 14.04 -12.06
C ARG A 63 -20.47 14.69 -13.23
N GLY A 64 -20.26 13.98 -14.33
CA GLY A 64 -19.59 14.47 -15.53
C GLY A 64 -18.09 14.16 -15.61
N THR A 65 -17.51 13.51 -14.59
CA THR A 65 -16.10 13.09 -14.61
C THR A 65 -15.99 11.62 -14.97
N ASN A 66 -15.76 11.34 -16.25
CA ASN A 66 -15.72 9.97 -16.80
C ASN A 66 -14.33 9.32 -16.74
N PHE A 67 -13.46 9.78 -15.85
CA PHE A 67 -12.17 9.13 -15.60
C PHE A 67 -11.98 8.95 -14.10
N SER A 68 -11.17 7.97 -13.71
CA SER A 68 -10.83 7.77 -12.30
C SER A 68 -9.42 7.21 -12.12
N ILE A 69 -8.72 7.68 -11.10
CA ILE A 69 -7.44 7.11 -10.68
C ILE A 69 -7.65 6.21 -9.46
N VAL A 70 -7.23 4.96 -9.60
CA VAL A 70 -7.26 3.94 -8.55
C VAL A 70 -5.81 3.64 -8.15
N ALA A 71 -5.37 4.14 -7.00
CA ALA A 71 -4.06 3.83 -6.42
C ALA A 71 -4.15 2.53 -5.62
N VAL A 72 -3.35 1.53 -5.96
CA VAL A 72 -3.42 0.19 -5.38
C VAL A 72 -2.07 -0.19 -4.81
N ALA A 73 -2.01 -0.49 -3.51
CA ALA A 73 -0.81 -1.07 -2.92
C ALA A 73 -0.59 -2.50 -3.44
N GLU A 74 0.66 -2.89 -3.66
CA GLU A 74 1.00 -4.23 -4.17
C GLU A 74 0.46 -5.36 -3.28
N GLY A 75 0.26 -5.13 -1.97
CA GLY A 75 -0.38 -6.09 -1.05
C GLY A 75 -1.85 -5.83 -0.76
N ALA A 76 -2.53 -4.94 -1.49
CA ALA A 76 -3.97 -4.74 -1.32
C ALA A 76 -4.72 -6.02 -1.74
N MET A 77 -5.74 -6.39 -0.97
CA MET A 77 -6.50 -7.63 -1.15
C MET A 77 -7.99 -7.34 -1.14
N SER A 78 -8.76 -8.11 -1.91
CA SER A 78 -10.21 -8.13 -1.74
C SER A 78 -10.56 -8.73 -0.38
N ILE A 79 -11.79 -8.49 0.09
CA ILE A 79 -12.30 -9.12 1.32
C ILE A 79 -12.15 -10.65 1.27
N ASP A 80 -12.43 -11.28 0.13
CA ASP A 80 -12.35 -12.74 -0.01
C ASP A 80 -10.92 -13.25 0.05
N ASP A 81 -9.98 -12.56 -0.62
CA ASP A 81 -8.57 -12.94 -0.56
C ASP A 81 -8.01 -12.71 0.84
N ALA A 82 -8.33 -11.58 1.49
CA ALA A 82 -7.90 -11.30 2.85
C ALA A 82 -8.38 -12.35 3.85
N ARG A 83 -9.62 -12.86 3.68
CA ARG A 83 -10.16 -13.98 4.47
C ARG A 83 -9.36 -15.26 4.23
N ALA A 84 -9.06 -15.59 2.97
CA ALA A 84 -8.26 -16.77 2.63
C ALA A 84 -6.84 -16.71 3.23
N PHE A 85 -6.18 -15.56 3.12
CA PHE A 85 -4.86 -15.32 3.72
C PHE A 85 -4.89 -15.42 5.24
N THR A 86 -5.90 -14.83 5.90
CA THR A 86 -6.05 -14.89 7.36
C THR A 86 -6.25 -16.34 7.83
N ALA A 87 -7.04 -17.13 7.11
CA ALA A 87 -7.24 -18.54 7.40
C ALA A 87 -5.94 -19.35 7.24
N ALA A 88 -5.17 -19.09 6.18
CA ALA A 88 -3.90 -19.79 5.92
C ALA A 88 -2.80 -19.41 6.94
N GLU A 89 -2.68 -18.14 7.32
CA GLU A 89 -1.76 -17.71 8.39
C GLU A 89 -2.16 -18.35 9.74
N ALA A 90 -3.45 -18.41 10.07
CA ALA A 90 -3.92 -19.07 11.29
C ALA A 90 -3.60 -20.58 11.31
N LYS A 91 -3.66 -21.27 10.17
CA LYS A 91 -3.20 -22.66 10.06
C LYS A 91 -1.70 -22.77 10.29
N ARG A 92 -0.89 -21.85 9.72
CA ARG A 92 0.57 -21.84 9.90
C ARG A 92 0.97 -21.65 11.36
N GLU A 93 0.30 -20.74 12.08
CA GLU A 93 0.57 -20.51 13.50
C GLU A 93 0.15 -21.71 14.38
N ARG A 94 -0.88 -22.47 13.97
CA ARG A 94 -1.32 -23.68 14.67
C ARG A 94 -0.50 -24.93 14.33
N ALA A 95 0.28 -24.91 13.25
CA ALA A 95 1.05 -26.06 12.77
C ALA A 95 2.17 -26.45 13.76
N ARG A 96 2.09 -27.66 14.30
CA ARG A 96 3.05 -28.16 15.31
C ARG A 96 4.13 -29.06 14.71
N THR A 97 3.76 -29.89 13.73
CA THR A 97 4.71 -30.82 13.10
C THR A 97 5.46 -30.16 11.94
N LEU A 98 6.61 -30.73 11.57
CA LEU A 98 7.36 -30.30 10.38
C LEU A 98 6.54 -30.47 9.09
N HIS A 99 5.71 -31.52 9.01
CA HIS A 99 4.82 -31.77 7.88
C HIS A 99 3.76 -30.66 7.76
N ASP A 100 3.03 -30.37 8.84
CA ASP A 100 1.99 -29.34 8.85
C ASP A 100 2.57 -27.95 8.55
N LYS A 101 3.78 -27.65 9.05
CA LYS A 101 4.46 -26.39 8.74
C LYS A 101 4.81 -26.28 7.26
N LYS A 102 5.22 -27.38 6.62
CA LYS A 102 5.53 -27.43 5.20
C LYS A 102 4.27 -27.28 4.35
N GLU A 103 3.18 -27.93 4.75
CA GLU A 103 1.88 -27.83 4.09
C GLU A 103 1.31 -26.41 4.19
N ALA A 104 1.26 -25.82 5.38
CA ALA A 104 0.79 -24.45 5.59
C ALA A 104 1.65 -23.42 4.83
N LYS A 105 2.98 -23.64 4.76
CA LYS A 105 3.87 -22.80 3.95
C LYS A 105 3.58 -22.92 2.45
N SER A 106 3.26 -24.12 1.97
CA SER A 106 2.88 -24.34 0.57
C SER A 106 1.53 -23.72 0.23
N GLU A 107 0.55 -23.79 1.13
CA GLU A 107 -0.76 -23.15 0.97
C GLU A 107 -0.63 -21.63 0.88
N LEU A 108 0.17 -21.01 1.77
CA LEU A 108 0.48 -19.58 1.71
C LEU A 108 1.19 -19.19 0.42
N ALA A 109 2.17 -19.98 -0.03
CA ALA A 109 2.88 -19.71 -1.29
C ALA A 109 1.94 -19.81 -2.50
N ALA A 110 0.96 -20.72 -2.48
CA ALA A 110 -0.05 -20.83 -3.52
C ALA A 110 -1.00 -19.62 -3.53
N LEU A 111 -1.38 -19.11 -2.35
CA LEU A 111 -2.17 -17.88 -2.23
C LEU A 111 -1.38 -16.65 -2.69
N ASP A 112 -0.10 -16.51 -2.32
CA ASP A 112 0.79 -15.44 -2.80
C ASP A 112 0.95 -15.50 -4.34
N SER A 113 1.10 -16.71 -4.91
CA SER A 113 1.15 -16.90 -6.36
C SER A 113 -0.16 -16.50 -7.04
N ARG A 114 -1.32 -16.85 -6.45
CA ARG A 114 -2.64 -16.44 -6.95
C ARG A 114 -2.87 -14.93 -6.83
N HIS A 115 -2.28 -14.30 -5.83
CA HIS A 115 -2.32 -12.85 -5.64
C HIS A 115 -1.46 -12.10 -6.66
N THR A 116 -0.49 -12.77 -7.28
CA THR A 116 0.26 -12.23 -8.43
C THR A 116 -0.70 -11.91 -9.58
N GLY A 117 -0.75 -10.62 -9.97
CA GLY A 117 -1.68 -10.14 -11.00
C GLY A 117 -3.05 -9.70 -10.48
N ASN A 118 -3.22 -9.57 -9.15
CA ASN A 118 -4.45 -9.06 -8.55
C ASN A 118 -4.89 -7.70 -9.15
N THR A 119 -3.96 -6.80 -9.42
CA THR A 119 -4.24 -5.50 -10.03
C THR A 119 -4.85 -5.61 -11.42
N LEU A 120 -4.36 -6.55 -12.25
CA LEU A 120 -4.94 -6.80 -13.58
C LEU A 120 -6.34 -7.39 -13.46
N ARG A 121 -6.58 -8.29 -12.50
CA ARG A 121 -7.91 -8.82 -12.22
C ARG A 121 -8.87 -7.72 -11.78
N LEU A 122 -8.45 -6.87 -10.84
CA LEU A 122 -9.23 -5.72 -10.39
C LEU A 122 -9.62 -4.82 -11.56
N ALA A 123 -8.68 -4.48 -12.44
CA ALA A 123 -8.98 -3.65 -13.62
C ALA A 123 -10.08 -4.26 -14.49
N ARG A 124 -10.00 -5.57 -14.81
CA ARG A 124 -11.04 -6.27 -15.58
C ARG A 124 -12.40 -6.24 -14.88
N GLN A 125 -12.44 -6.50 -13.57
CA GLN A 125 -13.69 -6.44 -12.80
C GLN A 125 -14.29 -5.03 -12.83
N LEU A 126 -13.46 -3.98 -12.77
CA LEU A 126 -13.93 -2.61 -12.88
C LEU A 126 -14.47 -2.29 -14.28
N GLU A 127 -13.85 -2.79 -15.36
CA GLU A 127 -14.39 -2.64 -16.72
C GLU A 127 -15.77 -3.30 -16.85
N GLU A 128 -15.91 -4.54 -16.38
CA GLU A 128 -17.17 -5.30 -16.41
C GLU A 128 -18.28 -4.57 -15.62
N LEU A 129 -17.95 -4.09 -14.43
CA LEU A 129 -18.92 -3.44 -13.56
C LEU A 129 -19.27 -2.03 -14.02
N THR A 130 -18.32 -1.25 -14.56
CA THR A 130 -18.51 0.18 -14.85
C THR A 130 -18.75 0.49 -16.32
N HIS A 131 -18.41 -0.42 -17.23
CA HIS A 131 -18.37 -0.20 -18.68
C HIS A 131 -17.39 0.91 -19.12
N LEU A 132 -16.42 1.25 -18.27
CA LEU A 132 -15.34 2.18 -18.60
C LEU A 132 -14.06 1.39 -18.86
N GLU A 133 -13.31 1.76 -19.91
CA GLU A 133 -12.02 1.15 -20.22
C GLU A 133 -11.02 1.41 -19.07
N SER A 134 -10.30 0.37 -18.67
CA SER A 134 -9.28 0.42 -17.62
C SER A 134 -7.88 0.22 -18.19
N ARG A 135 -6.91 0.96 -17.66
CA ARG A 135 -5.49 0.78 -17.96
C ARG A 135 -4.70 0.58 -16.68
N VAL A 136 -3.85 -0.43 -16.67
CA VAL A 136 -2.99 -0.74 -15.53
C VAL A 136 -1.60 -0.17 -15.77
N THR A 137 -1.07 0.52 -14.76
CA THR A 137 0.33 0.95 -14.71
C THR A 137 0.97 0.34 -13.46
N ILE A 138 1.89 -0.61 -13.66
CA ILE A 138 2.69 -1.19 -12.58
C ILE A 138 3.98 -0.39 -12.50
N LEU A 139 4.14 0.42 -11.44
CA LEU A 139 5.31 1.29 -11.31
C LEU A 139 6.60 0.51 -11.00
N GLY A 140 6.48 -0.59 -10.24
CA GLY A 140 7.60 -1.47 -9.91
C GLY A 140 8.81 -0.73 -9.35
N TYR A 141 10.01 -1.15 -9.80
CA TYR A 141 11.30 -0.69 -9.28
C TYR A 141 11.63 0.79 -9.53
N VAL A 142 10.89 1.49 -10.39
CA VAL A 142 11.09 2.93 -10.59
C VAL A 142 10.93 3.70 -9.26
N GLN A 143 10.13 3.17 -8.33
CA GLN A 143 9.91 3.74 -7.00
C GLN A 143 11.11 3.62 -6.04
N ARG A 144 12.07 2.72 -6.33
CA ARG A 144 13.30 2.55 -5.53
C ARG A 144 14.51 3.25 -6.13
N GLY A 145 14.37 3.78 -7.34
CA GLY A 145 15.41 4.52 -8.04
C GLY A 145 15.20 6.03 -7.99
N GLY A 146 16.05 6.74 -8.71
CA GLY A 146 16.00 8.20 -8.80
C GLY A 146 16.87 8.90 -7.74
N THR A 147 16.88 10.22 -7.82
CA THR A 147 17.67 11.07 -6.95
C THR A 147 16.91 11.32 -5.63
N PRO A 148 17.53 11.11 -4.45
CA PRO A 148 16.84 11.33 -3.18
C PRO A 148 16.46 12.80 -3.03
N SER A 149 15.28 13.03 -2.45
CA SER A 149 14.76 14.38 -2.19
C SER A 149 15.64 15.12 -1.17
N PRO A 150 15.61 16.47 -1.12
CA PRO A 150 16.29 17.21 -0.07
C PRO A 150 15.89 16.74 1.34
N ALA A 151 14.62 16.41 1.56
CA ALA A 151 14.13 15.89 2.83
C ALA A 151 14.75 14.54 3.18
N ASP A 152 14.83 13.60 2.23
CA ASP A 152 15.48 12.29 2.46
C ASP A 152 16.98 12.45 2.75
N ARG A 153 17.66 13.37 2.05
CA ARG A 153 19.10 13.64 2.28
C ARG A 153 19.33 14.20 3.69
N LEU A 154 18.55 15.21 4.09
CA LEU A 154 18.64 15.79 5.43
C LEU A 154 18.33 14.75 6.51
N LEU A 155 17.28 13.95 6.31
CA LEU A 155 16.92 12.85 7.22
C LEU A 155 18.07 11.82 7.34
N ALA A 156 18.64 11.39 6.21
CA ALA A 156 19.73 10.43 6.19
C ALA A 156 20.99 10.96 6.88
N THR A 157 21.37 12.22 6.64
CA THR A 157 22.50 12.86 7.32
C THR A 157 22.26 12.94 8.82
N ARG A 158 21.05 13.34 9.25
CA ARG A 158 20.67 13.42 10.66
C ARG A 158 20.74 12.05 11.35
N LEU A 159 20.13 11.02 10.76
CA LEU A 159 20.15 9.66 11.30
C LEU A 159 21.57 9.08 11.33
N GLY A 160 22.36 9.32 10.28
CA GLY A 160 23.75 8.86 10.19
C GLY A 160 24.66 9.51 11.23
N GLY A 161 24.53 10.83 11.45
CA GLY A 161 25.28 11.54 12.49
C GLY A 161 24.96 11.01 13.88
N ALA A 162 23.67 10.92 14.23
CA ALA A 162 23.25 10.38 15.52
C ALA A 162 23.68 8.91 15.73
N CYS A 163 23.76 8.12 14.66
CA CYS A 163 24.29 6.76 14.72
C CYS A 163 25.80 6.75 15.06
N ALA A 164 26.58 7.64 14.44
CA ALA A 164 28.01 7.76 14.72
C ALA A 164 28.26 8.20 16.18
N ASP A 165 27.48 9.16 16.69
CA ASP A 165 27.56 9.61 18.08
C ASP A 165 27.28 8.46 19.06
N LEU A 166 26.21 7.68 18.83
CA LEU A 166 25.88 6.52 19.67
C LEU A 166 26.98 5.44 19.66
N ILE A 167 27.61 5.21 18.51
CA ILE A 167 28.75 4.27 18.41
C ILE A 167 29.94 4.79 19.22
N ASN A 168 30.24 6.09 19.14
CA ASN A 168 31.30 6.72 19.93
C ASN A 168 31.04 6.60 21.43
N ASP A 169 29.78 6.73 21.85
CA ASP A 169 29.34 6.63 23.24
C ASP A 169 29.20 5.17 23.73
N GLY A 170 29.51 4.19 22.89
CA GLY A 170 29.45 2.76 23.24
C GLY A 170 28.03 2.20 23.34
N VAL A 171 27.04 2.87 22.77
CA VAL A 171 25.63 2.44 22.78
C VAL A 171 25.33 1.59 21.55
N PHE A 172 25.13 0.29 21.75
CA PHE A 172 24.84 -0.69 20.71
C PHE A 172 23.47 -1.36 20.90
N GLY A 173 23.04 -2.15 19.90
CA GLY A 173 21.77 -2.90 19.98
C GLY A 173 20.52 -2.03 19.80
N VAL A 174 20.66 -0.84 19.22
CA VAL A 174 19.59 0.13 19.00
C VAL A 174 19.46 0.49 17.51
N MET A 175 18.26 0.88 17.10
CA MET A 175 17.95 1.56 15.84
C MET A 175 17.81 3.06 16.13
N VAL A 176 18.41 3.93 15.31
CA VAL A 176 18.16 5.37 15.38
C VAL A 176 16.82 5.67 14.72
N ALA A 177 15.85 6.16 15.48
CA ALA A 177 14.55 6.59 14.98
C ALA A 177 14.48 8.11 14.85
N ALA A 178 13.84 8.61 13.80
CA ALA A 178 13.49 10.02 13.71
C ALA A 178 12.19 10.30 14.49
N ARG A 179 12.21 11.31 15.36
CA ARG A 179 11.03 11.77 16.12
C ARG A 179 10.97 13.29 16.07
N GLY A 180 10.01 13.81 15.30
CA GLY A 180 9.95 15.24 14.96
C GLY A 180 11.25 15.69 14.29
N ASP A 181 11.84 16.75 14.83
CA ASP A 181 13.12 17.29 14.36
C ASP A 181 14.36 16.60 14.97
N GLY A 182 14.16 15.72 15.96
CA GLY A 182 15.23 14.99 16.64
C GLY A 182 15.38 13.53 16.22
N THR A 183 16.31 12.86 16.90
CA THR A 183 16.56 11.43 16.81
C THR A 183 16.59 10.81 18.19
N GLU A 184 16.20 9.55 18.28
CA GLU A 184 16.25 8.78 19.53
C GLU A 184 16.73 7.35 19.28
N PRO A 185 17.48 6.74 20.22
CA PRO A 185 17.81 5.33 20.16
C PRO A 185 16.61 4.49 20.58
N VAL A 186 16.25 3.49 19.76
CA VAL A 186 15.19 2.53 20.05
C VAL A 186 15.78 1.13 20.10
N PRO A 187 15.64 0.38 21.21
CA PRO A 187 16.15 -0.99 21.30
C PRO A 187 15.65 -1.87 20.15
N LEU A 188 16.55 -2.64 19.53
CA LEU A 188 16.22 -3.49 18.38
C LEU A 188 15.10 -4.49 18.71
N GLU A 189 15.07 -5.02 19.94
CA GLU A 189 14.02 -5.91 20.43
C GLU A 189 12.61 -5.32 20.34
N LYS A 190 12.49 -3.99 20.41
CA LYS A 190 11.19 -3.31 20.30
C LYS A 190 10.68 -3.25 18.88
N VAL A 191 11.55 -3.34 17.87
CA VAL A 191 11.22 -3.11 16.45
C VAL A 191 11.40 -4.35 15.58
N ALA A 192 12.34 -5.23 15.90
CA ALA A 192 12.64 -6.43 15.13
C ALA A 192 11.41 -7.34 15.05
N GLY A 193 11.10 -7.82 13.84
CA GLY A 193 9.94 -8.68 13.57
C GLY A 193 8.58 -7.98 13.66
N LYS A 194 8.51 -6.69 14.00
CA LYS A 194 7.25 -5.94 14.04
C LYS A 194 7.08 -5.12 12.77
N ARG A 195 5.87 -5.14 12.23
CA ARG A 195 5.49 -4.34 11.06
C ARG A 195 4.72 -3.10 11.49
N LYS A 196 5.14 -1.93 11.02
CA LYS A 196 4.38 -0.68 11.19
C LYS A 196 3.35 -0.54 10.06
N ILE A 197 2.12 -0.93 10.34
CA ILE A 197 0.97 -0.77 9.44
C ILE A 197 0.30 0.60 9.63
N VAL A 198 -0.59 0.98 8.71
CA VAL A 198 -1.46 2.16 8.87
C VAL A 198 -2.51 1.87 9.96
N PRO A 199 -2.56 2.64 11.07
CA PRO A 199 -3.62 2.49 12.08
C PRO A 199 -5.00 2.81 11.50
N ALA A 200 -6.03 2.09 11.96
CA ALA A 200 -7.41 2.28 11.49
C ALA A 200 -7.99 3.68 11.82
N ASP A 201 -7.44 4.35 12.83
CA ASP A 201 -7.79 5.69 13.29
C ASP A 201 -6.80 6.76 12.79
N HIS A 202 -5.88 6.42 11.90
CA HIS A 202 -4.87 7.36 11.44
C HIS A 202 -5.51 8.56 10.71
N PRO A 203 -5.11 9.82 11.01
CA PRO A 203 -5.75 11.01 10.44
C PRO A 203 -5.80 11.03 8.91
N TRP A 204 -4.79 10.46 8.23
CA TRP A 204 -4.77 10.39 6.77
C TRP A 204 -5.94 9.61 6.17
N LEU A 205 -6.47 8.60 6.86
CA LEU A 205 -7.65 7.87 6.39
C LEU A 205 -8.87 8.79 6.38
N GLN A 206 -9.04 9.60 7.42
CA GLN A 206 -10.11 10.60 7.47
C GLN A 206 -9.88 11.71 6.45
N THR A 207 -8.66 12.19 6.29
CA THR A 207 -8.31 13.18 5.26
C THR A 207 -8.68 12.69 3.87
N ALA A 208 -8.35 11.43 3.51
CA ALA A 208 -8.72 10.84 2.23
C ALA A 208 -10.25 10.83 2.05
N ARG A 209 -11.01 10.41 3.06
CA ARG A 209 -12.49 10.42 3.00
C ARG A 209 -13.08 11.82 2.87
N HIS A 210 -12.52 12.81 3.57
CA HIS A 210 -12.99 14.20 3.52
C HIS A 210 -12.85 14.83 2.14
N VAL A 211 -11.82 14.43 1.37
CA VAL A 211 -11.65 14.89 -0.02
C VAL A 211 -12.43 14.01 -1.03
N GLY A 212 -13.26 13.08 -0.55
CA GLY A 212 -14.14 12.25 -1.37
C GLY A 212 -13.49 11.00 -1.96
N THR A 213 -12.27 10.65 -1.53
CA THR A 213 -11.60 9.41 -1.95
C THR A 213 -12.28 8.19 -1.32
N SER A 214 -12.50 7.15 -2.14
CA SER A 214 -12.95 5.84 -1.66
C SER A 214 -11.78 5.01 -1.17
N LEU A 215 -11.95 4.33 -0.02
CA LEU A 215 -10.96 3.37 0.50
C LEU A 215 -11.34 1.91 0.17
N GLY A 216 -12.39 1.71 -0.63
CA GLY A 216 -12.85 0.39 -1.07
C GLY A 216 -13.69 -0.37 -0.05
N ASP A 217 -14.09 0.27 1.06
CA ASP A 217 -14.94 -0.30 2.11
C ASP A 217 -16.42 0.11 2.05
#